data_AF-D6SK39-F1
#
_entry.id   AF-D6SK39-F1
#
_cell.length_a   1.000
_cell.length_b   1.000
_cell.length_c   1.000
_cell.angle_alpha   90.00
_cell.angle_beta   90.00
_cell.angle_gamma   90.00
#
_symmetry.space_group_name_H-M   'P 1'
#
loop_
_entity.id
_entity.type
_entity.pdbx_description
1 polymer ?
#
loop_
_entity_poly.entity_id
_entity_poly.type
_entity_poly.pdbx_seq_one_letter_code
_entity_poly.pdbx_strand_id
1 'polypeptide(L)'
;MKQSGFTIIEALMAVAVLGIIVAGILPAYSHYSQLNTRSELKSSAAAMAQEQMEKMRRLDFSMWEASGHTETKSMGGREFTMEVTHSQYKPDEGTTISGARKIHTKISSGDRLIYEVTTIYTQLD
;
A
#
# COMPACT_ATOMS: atom_id res chain seq x y z
N MET A 1 34.48 43.34 -36.13
CA MET A 1 33.91 42.20 -35.39
C MET A 1 32.46 42.54 -35.08
N LYS A 2 31.48 41.85 -35.66
CA LYS A 2 30.06 42.10 -35.37
C LYS A 2 29.68 41.31 -34.12
N GLN A 3 29.48 41.99 -33.00
CA GLN A 3 28.78 41.42 -31.85
C GLN A 3 27.29 41.44 -32.19
N SER A 4 26.73 40.28 -32.54
CA SER A 4 25.29 40.08 -32.62
C SER A 4 24.74 40.07 -31.19
N GLY A 5 24.29 41.22 -30.73
CA GLY A 5 23.58 41.36 -29.46
C GLY A 5 22.24 40.63 -29.52
N PHE A 6 21.94 39.89 -28.46
CA PHE A 6 20.67 39.21 -28.25
C PHE A 6 19.50 40.15 -28.56
N THR A 7 18.59 39.75 -29.44
CA THR A 7 17.44 40.59 -29.75
C THR A 7 16.37 40.42 -28.66
N ILE A 8 15.63 41.49 -28.34
CA ILE A 8 14.55 41.42 -27.34
C ILE A 8 13.51 40.36 -27.73
N ILE A 9 13.23 40.23 -29.03
CA ILE A 9 12.28 39.23 -29.54
C ILE A 9 12.76 37.80 -29.30
N GLU A 10 14.06 37.55 -29.36
CA GLU A 10 14.67 36.24 -29.10
C GLU A 10 14.60 35.88 -27.62
N ALA A 11 14.78 36.86 -26.73
CA ALA A 11 14.52 36.68 -25.30
C ALA A 11 13.04 36.36 -25.01
N LEU A 12 12.11 37.06 -25.66
CA LEU A 12 10.67 36.80 -25.50
C LEU A 12 10.27 35.41 -26.02
N MET A 13 10.79 35.01 -27.18
CA MET A 13 10.57 33.68 -27.74
C MET A 13 11.17 32.58 -26.86
N ALA A 14 12.38 32.78 -26.32
CA ALA A 14 13.00 31.84 -25.40
C ALA A 14 12.16 31.64 -24.13
N VAL A 15 11.64 32.74 -23.54
CA VAL A 15 10.75 32.67 -22.38
C VAL A 15 9.42 31.98 -22.72
N ALA A 16 8.85 32.25 -23.89
CA ALA A 16 7.61 31.59 -24.34
C ALA A 16 7.80 30.07 -24.48
N VAL A 17 8.88 29.63 -25.13
CA VAL A 17 9.21 28.20 -25.27
C VAL A 17 9.48 27.56 -23.90
N LEU A 18 10.22 28.25 -23.02
CA LEU A 18 10.47 27.77 -21.65
C LEU A 18 9.15 27.59 -20.88
N GLY A 19 8.21 28.53 -21.00
CA GLY A 19 6.89 28.44 -20.37
C GLY A 19 6.11 27.20 -20.82
N ILE A 20 6.12 26.88 -22.12
CA ILE A 20 5.46 25.68 -22.66
C ILE A 20 6.09 24.41 -22.08
N ILE A 21 7.42 24.35 -21.99
CA ILE A 21 8.14 23.20 -21.43
C ILE A 21 7.78 23.00 -19.95
N VAL A 22 7.85 24.05 -19.14
CA VAL A 22 7.55 23.98 -17.70
C VAL A 22 6.10 23.56 -17.45
N ALA A 23 5.16 24.04 -18.29
CA ALA A 23 3.75 23.66 -18.20
C ALA A 23 3.52 22.14 -18.35
N GLY A 24 4.36 21.44 -19.13
CA GLY A 24 4.29 19.98 -19.28
C GLY A 24 4.98 19.21 -18.14
N ILE A 25 6.11 19.71 -17.64
CA ILE A 25 6.95 18.98 -16.65
C ILE A 25 6.29 18.92 -15.27
N LEU A 26 5.71 20.03 -14.81
CA LEU A 26 5.13 20.11 -13.47
C LEU A 26 4.03 19.06 -13.19
N PRO A 27 2.99 18.90 -14.05
CA PRO A 27 1.97 17.89 -13.82
C PRO A 27 2.53 16.46 -13.91
N ALA A 28 3.48 16.22 -14.82
CA ALA A 28 4.14 14.91 -14.94
C ALA A 28 4.88 14.56 -13.65
N TYR A 29 5.69 15.47 -13.10
CA TYR A 29 6.41 15.27 -11.85
C TYR A 29 5.47 14.98 -10.67
N SER A 30 4.38 15.75 -10.54
CA SER A 30 3.36 15.51 -9.52
C SER A 30 2.74 14.11 -9.66
N HIS A 31 2.43 13.70 -10.89
CA HIS A 31 1.87 12.38 -11.16
C HIS A 31 2.83 11.24 -10.77
N TYR A 32 4.10 11.34 -11.16
CA TYR A 32 5.11 10.35 -10.81
C TYR A 32 5.34 10.26 -9.30
N SER A 33 5.41 11.38 -8.59
CA SER A 33 5.57 11.41 -7.14
C SER A 33 4.39 10.73 -6.43
N GLN A 34 3.16 10.96 -6.90
CA GLN A 34 1.96 10.29 -6.37
C GLN A 34 1.95 8.79 -6.65
N LEU A 35 2.36 8.37 -7.86
CA LEU A 35 2.48 6.96 -8.20
C LEU A 35 3.51 6.25 -7.32
N ASN A 36 4.68 6.86 -7.14
CA ASN A 36 5.74 6.33 -6.29
C ASN A 36 5.25 6.18 -4.84
N THR A 37 4.64 7.22 -4.29
CA THR A 37 4.07 7.21 -2.94
C THR A 37 3.01 6.11 -2.77
N ARG A 38 2.14 5.91 -3.76
CA ARG A 38 1.10 4.85 -3.71
C ARG A 38 1.72 3.47 -3.80
N SER A 39 2.76 3.30 -4.61
CA SER A 39 3.48 2.04 -4.74
C SER A 39 4.20 1.67 -3.44
N GLU A 40 4.87 2.65 -2.82
CA GLU A 40 5.53 2.50 -1.52
C GLU A 40 4.52 2.11 -0.43
N LEU A 41 3.40 2.84 -0.32
CA LEU A 41 2.32 2.53 0.64
C LEU A 41 1.81 1.09 0.51
N LYS A 42 1.53 0.65 -0.73
CA LYS A 42 1.04 -0.70 -0.99
C LYS A 42 2.09 -1.75 -0.67
N SER A 43 3.35 -1.49 -0.98
CA SER A 43 4.45 -2.42 -0.73
C SER A 43 4.68 -2.61 0.77
N SER A 44 4.69 -1.53 1.54
CA SER A 44 4.79 -1.57 3.00
C SER A 44 3.60 -2.30 3.63
N ALA A 45 2.37 -1.99 3.19
CA ALA A 45 1.19 -2.68 3.68
C ALA A 45 1.22 -4.19 3.35
N ALA A 46 1.59 -4.58 2.13
CA ALA A 46 1.71 -5.98 1.76
C ALA A 46 2.76 -6.72 2.61
N ALA A 47 3.91 -6.08 2.87
CA ALA A 47 4.96 -6.65 3.72
C ALA A 47 4.47 -6.87 5.17
N MET A 48 3.73 -5.90 5.75
CA MET A 48 3.14 -6.07 7.09
C MET A 48 2.11 -7.20 7.12
N ALA A 49 1.24 -7.29 6.11
CA ALA A 49 0.28 -8.38 6.03
C ALA A 49 0.97 -9.74 5.96
N GLN A 50 2.05 -9.85 5.17
CA GLN A 50 2.85 -11.07 5.07
C GLN A 50 3.52 -11.44 6.39
N GLU A 51 4.15 -10.47 7.06
CA GLU A 51 4.75 -10.66 8.39
C GLU A 51 3.73 -11.20 9.40
N GLN A 52 2.54 -10.60 9.43
CA GLN A 52 1.48 -10.98 10.35
C GLN A 52 0.87 -12.34 10.01
N MET A 53 0.64 -12.64 8.74
CA MET A 53 0.17 -13.94 8.27
C MET A 53 1.17 -15.06 8.65
N GLU A 54 2.46 -14.82 8.47
CA GLU A 54 3.52 -15.76 8.82
C GLU A 54 3.65 -15.92 10.35
N LYS A 55 3.45 -14.85 11.13
CA LYS A 55 3.34 -14.93 12.59
C LYS A 55 2.18 -15.83 13.02
N MET A 56 0.99 -15.65 12.44
CA MET A 56 -0.17 -16.49 12.78
C MET A 56 -0.02 -17.93 12.31
N ARG A 57 0.64 -18.16 11.17
CA ARG A 57 0.92 -19.50 10.66
C ARG A 57 1.77 -20.34 11.61
N ARG A 58 2.66 -19.70 12.37
CA ARG A 58 3.52 -20.37 13.37
C ARG A 58 2.82 -20.65 14.69
N LEU A 59 1.70 -19.98 14.97
CA LEU A 59 0.96 -20.15 16.21
C LEU A 59 -0.09 -21.24 16.07
N ASP A 60 -0.31 -21.99 17.15
CA ASP A 60 -1.47 -22.88 17.24
C ASP A 60 -2.77 -22.05 17.25
N PHE A 61 -3.84 -22.56 16.65
CA PHE A 61 -5.13 -21.86 16.63
C PHE A 61 -5.67 -21.56 18.03
N SER A 62 -5.32 -22.36 19.04
CA SER A 62 -5.66 -22.11 20.45
C SER A 62 -5.02 -20.85 21.03
N MET A 63 -3.93 -20.36 20.44
CA MET A 63 -3.21 -19.16 20.89
C MET A 63 -3.73 -17.87 20.23
N TRP A 64 -4.68 -17.97 19.30
CA TRP A 64 -5.22 -16.81 18.62
C TRP A 64 -6.29 -16.13 19.48
N GLU A 65 -6.28 -14.80 19.52
CA GLU A 65 -7.29 -14.02 20.24
C GLU A 65 -8.68 -14.23 19.63
N ALA A 66 -9.69 -14.53 20.46
CA ALA A 66 -11.01 -14.97 19.99
C ALA A 66 -11.71 -13.99 19.02
N SER A 67 -11.47 -12.68 19.17
CA SER A 67 -12.06 -11.63 18.33
C SER A 67 -11.14 -11.12 17.21
N GLY A 68 -9.94 -11.68 17.08
CA GLY A 68 -8.87 -11.01 16.35
C GLY A 68 -8.29 -9.81 17.12
N HIS A 69 -7.39 -9.05 16.49
CA HIS A 69 -6.69 -7.92 17.10
C HIS A 69 -6.47 -6.79 16.10
N THR A 70 -6.29 -5.59 16.65
CA THR A 70 -5.91 -4.40 15.89
C THR A 70 -4.60 -3.85 16.45
N GLU A 71 -3.63 -3.60 15.57
CA GLU A 71 -2.31 -3.08 15.92
C GLU A 71 -1.96 -1.89 15.02
N THR A 72 -1.38 -0.85 15.61
CA THR A 72 -0.81 0.27 14.85
C THR A 72 0.71 0.13 14.77
N LYS A 73 1.26 0.19 13.55
CA LYS A 73 2.70 0.07 13.30
C LYS A 73 3.19 1.20 12.40
N SER A 74 4.38 1.72 12.70
CA SER A 74 5.05 2.71 11.86
C SER A 74 5.98 2.01 10.86
N MET A 75 5.81 2.27 9.57
CA MET A 75 6.69 1.83 8.49
C MET A 75 6.95 2.97 7.52
N GLY A 76 8.23 3.24 7.22
CA GLY A 76 8.60 4.34 6.32
C GLY A 76 8.18 5.72 6.83
N GLY A 77 8.14 5.92 8.14
CA GLY A 77 7.70 7.17 8.77
C GLY A 77 6.20 7.44 8.68
N ARG A 78 5.39 6.43 8.29
CA ARG A 78 3.93 6.50 8.24
C ARG A 78 3.32 5.49 9.18
N GLU A 79 2.22 5.88 9.80
CA GLU A 79 1.42 4.98 10.62
C GLU A 79 0.43 4.20 9.78
N PHE A 80 0.34 2.91 10.09
CA PHE A 80 -0.63 1.99 9.54
C PHE A 80 -1.39 1.30 10.68
N THR A 81 -2.69 1.16 10.49
CA THR A 81 -3.55 0.37 11.36
C THR A 81 -3.82 -0.97 10.68
N MET A 82 -3.41 -2.05 11.32
CA MET A 82 -3.65 -3.41 10.87
C MET A 82 -4.77 -4.03 11.72
N GLU A 83 -5.82 -4.49 11.07
CA GLU A 83 -6.92 -5.23 11.68
C GLU A 83 -6.86 -6.67 11.20
N VAL A 84 -6.81 -7.61 12.14
CA VAL A 84 -6.76 -9.04 11.85
C VAL A 84 -7.97 -9.68 12.47
N THR A 85 -8.78 -10.35 11.66
CA THR A 85 -9.92 -11.16 12.11
C THR A 85 -9.74 -12.58 11.61
N HIS A 86 -10.29 -13.54 12.35
CA HIS A 86 -10.30 -14.94 11.93
C HIS A 86 -11.62 -15.60 12.28
N SER A 87 -11.94 -16.67 11.56
CA SER A 87 -13.12 -17.48 11.80
C SER A 87 -12.89 -18.92 11.37
N GLN A 88 -13.75 -19.82 11.85
CA GLN A 88 -13.75 -21.20 11.35
C GLN A 88 -14.05 -21.21 9.85
N TYR A 89 -13.29 -21.99 9.09
CA TYR A 89 -13.52 -22.10 7.66
C TYR A 89 -14.71 -23.01 7.37
N LYS A 90 -15.68 -22.47 6.65
CA LYS A 90 -16.86 -23.17 6.13
C LYS A 90 -16.94 -22.95 4.62
N PRO A 91 -16.83 -24.01 3.80
CA PRO A 91 -17.11 -23.93 2.36
C PRO A 91 -18.59 -23.57 2.13
N ASP A 92 -18.92 -22.95 1.00
CA ASP A 92 -20.25 -22.37 0.72
C ASP A 92 -21.43 -23.36 0.89
N GLU A 93 -21.18 -24.66 0.76
CA GLU A 93 -22.17 -25.73 0.96
C GLU A 93 -21.67 -26.86 1.89
N GLY A 94 -20.61 -26.60 2.66
CA GLY A 94 -19.90 -27.61 3.45
C GLY A 94 -20.11 -27.55 4.96
N THR A 95 -19.69 -28.62 5.64
CA THR A 95 -19.48 -28.61 7.09
C THR A 95 -18.23 -27.81 7.44
N THR A 96 -18.23 -27.17 8.61
CA THR A 96 -17.04 -26.52 9.15
C THR A 96 -15.87 -27.51 9.23
N ILE A 97 -14.72 -27.11 8.72
CA ILE A 97 -13.49 -27.90 8.80
C ILE A 97 -12.79 -27.53 10.11
N SER A 98 -12.76 -28.46 11.07
CA SER A 98 -12.23 -28.21 12.44
C SER A 98 -10.80 -27.67 12.42
N GLY A 99 -9.94 -28.30 11.62
CA GLY A 99 -8.53 -27.93 11.44
C GLY A 99 -8.30 -26.78 10.45
N ALA A 100 -9.32 -26.03 10.03
CA ALA A 100 -9.14 -24.90 9.12
C ALA A 100 -9.70 -23.58 9.68
N ARG A 101 -8.95 -22.50 9.44
CA ARG A 101 -9.31 -21.14 9.83
C ARG A 101 -9.17 -20.20 8.66
N LYS A 102 -10.19 -19.38 8.43
CA LYS A 102 -10.16 -18.24 7.53
C LYS A 102 -9.56 -17.06 8.29
N ILE A 103 -8.52 -16.46 7.75
CA ILE A 103 -7.92 -15.24 8.26
C ILE A 103 -8.22 -14.11 7.28
N HIS A 104 -8.56 -12.96 7.84
CA HIS A 104 -8.79 -11.75 7.10
C HIS A 104 -7.97 -10.61 7.72
N THR A 105 -7.12 -9.98 6.91
CA THR A 105 -6.23 -8.90 7.36
C THR A 105 -6.46 -7.66 6.52
N LYS A 106 -6.77 -6.55 7.18
CA LYS A 106 -6.91 -5.22 6.59
C LYS A 106 -5.81 -4.32 7.09
N ILE A 107 -5.26 -3.51 6.20
CA ILE A 107 -4.26 -2.51 6.53
C ILE A 107 -4.71 -1.17 5.97
N SER A 108 -4.84 -0.21 6.87
CA SER A 108 -5.30 1.14 6.59
C SER A 108 -4.25 2.16 7.00
N SER A 109 -4.25 3.32 6.36
CA SER A 109 -3.49 4.50 6.81
C SER A 109 -4.48 5.66 6.92
N GLY A 110 -4.73 6.13 8.16
CA GLY A 110 -5.93 6.91 8.48
C GLY A 110 -7.20 6.13 8.12
N ASP A 111 -8.16 6.80 7.47
CA ASP A 111 -9.43 6.20 7.06
C ASP A 111 -9.37 5.42 5.73
N ARG A 112 -8.18 5.33 5.12
CA ARG A 112 -8.03 4.71 3.80
C ARG A 112 -7.50 3.29 3.91
N LEU A 113 -8.29 2.33 3.44
CA LEU A 113 -7.83 0.96 3.19
C LEU A 113 -6.75 0.96 2.10
N ILE A 114 -5.58 0.43 2.42
CA ILE A 114 -4.43 0.34 1.51
C ILE A 114 -4.29 -1.07 0.95
N TYR A 115 -4.48 -2.08 1.80
CA TYR A 115 -4.31 -3.48 1.45
C TYR A 115 -5.27 -4.36 2.27
N GLU A 116 -5.80 -5.38 1.63
CA GLU A 116 -6.70 -6.37 2.23
C GLU A 116 -6.37 -7.73 1.66
N VAL A 117 -6.27 -8.74 2.53
CA VAL A 117 -5.98 -10.11 2.12
C VAL A 117 -6.79 -11.08 2.97
N THR A 118 -7.27 -12.13 2.32
CA THR A 118 -7.93 -13.25 2.97
C THR A 118 -7.16 -14.52 2.64
N THR A 119 -6.88 -15.33 3.64
CA THR A 119 -6.23 -16.63 3.48
C THR A 119 -6.93 -17.70 4.32
N ILE A 120 -6.70 -18.96 3.98
CA ILE A 120 -7.18 -20.10 4.76
C ILE A 120 -5.96 -20.89 5.19
N TYR A 121 -5.83 -21.12 6.49
CA TYR A 121 -4.83 -22.02 7.03
C TYR A 121 -5.47 -23.30 7.52
N THR A 122 -4.79 -24.41 7.26
CA THR A 122 -5.17 -25.73 7.74
C THR A 122 -4.04 -26.28 8.59
N GLN A 123 -4.35 -26.76 9.79
CA GLN A 123 -3.46 -27.57 10.60
C GLN A 123 -3.87 -29.04 10.40
N LEU A 124 -2.89 -29.88 10.09
CA LEU A 124 -3.06 -31.33 10.03
C LEU A 124 -2.71 -31.86 11.42
N ASP A 125 -3.65 -32.57 12.04
CA ASP A 125 -3.45 -33.32 13.28
C ASP A 125 -2.45 -34.48 13.09
#